data_AF-A0A8C8DL17-F1
#
_entry.id   AF-A0A8C8DL17-F1
#
_cell.length_a   1.000
_cell.length_b   1.000
_cell.length_c   1.000
_cell.angle_alpha   90.00
_cell.angle_beta   90.00
_cell.angle_gamma   90.00
#
_symmetry.space_group_name_H-M   'P 1'
#
loop_
_entity.id
_entity.type
_entity.pdbx_description
1 polymer ?
#
loop_
_entity_poly.entity_id
_entity_poly.type
_entity_poly.pdbx_seq_one_letter_code
_entity_poly.pdbx_strand_id
1 'polypeptide(L)'
;MPVQIPDDSDFSSFKDQVLSEDGWKSRYNKGGVTVWCREEESSAVQKLKMRIVCKDLPAETLYDVLHDINYRKKWDSNMIETYDIGRLTVNADVGYYSWRCPSPLKNRDFVTMRSWLPLGNDYLIINFSVKHPKHPPRKDYVRAVSLQTGYLIQSNGATGSTLYYLTQVDPRGSLPKWVVNRVSQFVAPKAMKKIYKAALKYPEWKRKHNPALKPWIFPEQNVLPPINPAELTLQRGDSLENIDESGLSEEKTHHSDDEDS
;
A
#
# COMPACT_ATOMS: atom_id res chain seq x y z
N MET A 1 -20.23 -6.80 -8.35
CA MET A 1 -19.50 -6.70 -9.62
C MET A 1 -18.29 -7.62 -9.55
N PRO A 2 -18.10 -8.49 -10.56
CA PRO A 2 -16.88 -9.30 -10.68
C PRO A 2 -15.65 -8.40 -10.67
N VAL A 3 -14.54 -8.89 -10.12
CA VAL A 3 -13.26 -8.19 -10.17
C VAL A 3 -12.69 -8.26 -11.59
N GLN A 4 -12.20 -7.13 -12.09
CA GLN A 4 -11.45 -7.05 -13.35
C GLN A 4 -9.97 -6.90 -13.01
N ILE A 5 -9.12 -7.64 -13.71
CA ILE A 5 -7.66 -7.52 -13.59
C ILE A 5 -7.23 -6.28 -14.38
N PRO A 6 -6.41 -5.37 -13.81
CA PRO A 6 -5.96 -4.17 -14.50
C PRO A 6 -5.36 -4.47 -15.86
N ASP A 7 -5.84 -3.74 -16.86
CA ASP A 7 -5.29 -3.76 -18.22
C ASP A 7 -4.38 -2.55 -18.48
N ASP A 8 -3.85 -2.44 -19.70
CA ASP A 8 -2.95 -1.34 -20.09
C ASP A 8 -3.60 0.05 -19.96
N SER A 9 -4.93 0.14 -20.09
CA SER A 9 -5.66 1.40 -19.91
C SER A 9 -5.71 1.81 -18.44
N ASP A 10 -5.88 0.85 -17.52
CA ASP A 10 -5.84 1.10 -16.08
C ASP A 10 -4.45 1.58 -15.63
N PHE A 11 -3.39 0.94 -16.15
CA PHE A 11 -2.01 1.35 -15.86
C PHE A 11 -1.69 2.74 -16.43
N SER A 12 -2.11 3.02 -17.66
CA SER A 12 -1.96 4.34 -18.28
C SER A 12 -2.71 5.41 -17.49
N SER A 13 -3.97 5.16 -17.14
CA SER A 13 -4.80 6.07 -16.34
C SER A 13 -4.21 6.33 -14.96
N PHE A 14 -3.68 5.30 -14.30
CA PHE A 14 -3.00 5.45 -13.01
C PHE A 14 -1.74 6.32 -13.14
N LYS A 15 -0.91 6.08 -14.17
CA LYS A 15 0.29 6.88 -14.44
C LYS A 15 -0.07 8.35 -14.67
N ASP A 16 -1.09 8.62 -15.47
CA ASP A 16 -1.58 9.99 -15.73
C ASP A 16 -2.09 10.67 -14.45
N GLN A 17 -2.85 9.96 -13.61
CA GLN A 17 -3.31 10.49 -12.32
C GLN A 17 -2.16 10.85 -11.38
N VAL A 18 -1.11 10.03 -11.37
CA VAL A 18 0.10 10.27 -10.57
C VAL A 18 0.87 11.49 -11.08
N LEU A 19 1.07 11.59 -12.41
CA LEU A 19 1.90 12.65 -13.00
C LEU A 19 1.16 13.98 -13.16
N SER A 20 -0.17 13.97 -13.22
CA SER A 20 -0.98 15.18 -13.36
C SER A 20 -0.84 16.13 -12.16
N GLU A 21 -0.67 17.42 -12.41
CA GLU A 21 -0.67 18.45 -11.37
C GLU A 21 -2.08 18.97 -11.06
N ASP A 22 -3.05 18.66 -11.92
CA ASP A 22 -4.40 19.22 -11.84
C ASP A 22 -5.20 18.69 -10.64
N GLY A 23 -5.89 19.59 -9.95
CA GLY A 23 -6.69 19.29 -8.76
C GLY A 23 -5.89 18.90 -7.50
N TRP A 24 -4.56 18.94 -7.53
CA TRP A 24 -3.70 18.52 -6.42
C TRP A 24 -3.19 19.71 -5.60
N LYS A 25 -3.51 19.76 -4.30
CA LYS A 25 -2.99 20.78 -3.37
C LYS A 25 -1.82 20.24 -2.56
N SER A 26 -0.66 20.86 -2.67
CA SER A 26 0.51 20.51 -1.85
C SER A 26 0.24 20.82 -0.37
N ARG A 27 0.51 19.85 0.51
CA ARG A 27 0.37 19.96 1.97
C ARG A 27 1.68 19.77 2.73
N TYR A 28 2.68 19.18 2.08
CA TYR A 28 4.00 18.97 2.65
C TYR A 28 5.04 18.97 1.55
N ASN A 29 6.16 19.67 1.75
CA ASN A 29 7.30 19.65 0.84
C ASN A 29 8.60 19.89 1.64
N LYS A 30 9.26 18.80 2.09
CA LYS A 30 10.50 18.90 2.87
C LYS A 30 11.30 17.60 2.80
N GLY A 31 12.62 17.73 2.62
CA GLY A 31 13.56 16.60 2.65
C GLY A 31 13.37 15.63 1.49
N GLY A 32 13.19 16.15 0.28
CA GLY A 32 12.98 15.35 -0.94
C GLY A 32 11.60 14.69 -1.05
N VAL A 33 10.75 14.82 -0.02
CA VAL A 33 9.38 14.29 0.00
C VAL A 33 8.38 15.41 -0.24
N THR A 34 7.44 15.17 -1.15
CA THR A 34 6.30 16.05 -1.40
C THR A 34 5.01 15.25 -1.25
N VAL A 35 3.99 15.84 -0.59
CA VAL A 35 2.66 15.25 -0.43
C VAL A 35 1.62 16.24 -0.92
N TRP A 36 0.74 15.74 -1.80
CA TRP A 36 -0.43 16.44 -2.30
C TRP A 36 -1.69 15.72 -1.85
N CYS A 37 -2.76 16.50 -1.68
CA CYS A 37 -4.09 16.00 -1.40
C CYS A 37 -5.02 16.52 -2.49
N ARG A 38 -5.94 15.67 -2.94
CA ARG A 38 -7.09 16.10 -3.73
C ARG A 38 -8.28 16.22 -2.79
N GLU A 39 -8.94 17.38 -2.82
CA GLU A 39 -10.18 17.55 -2.07
C GLU A 39 -11.27 16.72 -2.76
N GLU A 40 -11.90 15.86 -1.96
CA GLU A 40 -13.09 15.10 -2.31
C GLU A 40 -14.28 15.71 -1.54
N GLU A 41 -15.50 15.28 -1.84
CA GLU A 41 -16.67 15.64 -1.03
C GLU A 41 -16.43 15.37 0.46
N SER A 42 -17.01 16.19 1.35
CA SER A 42 -16.71 16.18 2.80
C SER A 42 -16.98 14.84 3.50
N SER A 43 -17.78 13.97 2.89
CA SER A 43 -18.13 12.62 3.34
C SER A 43 -17.16 11.53 2.87
N ALA A 44 -16.21 11.85 1.99
CA ALA A 44 -15.29 10.89 1.38
C ALA A 44 -13.88 10.91 1.99
N VAL A 45 -13.18 9.78 1.87
CA VAL A 45 -11.76 9.70 2.17
C VAL A 45 -10.95 10.33 1.04
N GLN A 46 -10.01 11.19 1.41
CA GLN A 46 -9.20 11.94 0.45
C GLN A 46 -8.21 11.03 -0.29
N LYS A 47 -8.00 11.32 -1.57
CA LYS A 47 -6.89 10.75 -2.33
C LYS A 47 -5.62 11.53 -1.99
N LEU A 48 -4.57 10.79 -1.63
CA LEU A 48 -3.24 11.32 -1.35
C LEU A 48 -2.28 10.89 -2.44
N LYS A 49 -1.44 11.83 -2.86
CA LYS A 49 -0.32 11.59 -3.74
C LYS A 49 0.96 11.99 -3.05
N MET A 50 1.97 11.14 -3.09
CA MET A 50 3.28 11.39 -2.53
C MET A 50 4.35 11.17 -3.58
N ARG A 51 5.45 11.92 -3.48
CA ARG A 51 6.65 11.74 -4.27
C ARG A 51 7.87 11.80 -3.37
N ILE A 52 8.84 10.92 -3.58
CA ILE A 52 10.20 11.04 -3.03
C ILE A 52 11.23 10.82 -4.14
N VAL A 53 12.24 11.68 -4.17
CA VAL A 53 13.41 11.52 -5.06
C VAL A 53 14.51 10.79 -4.30
N CYS A 54 14.91 9.64 -4.82
CA CYS A 54 15.95 8.76 -4.27
C CYS A 54 17.21 8.89 -5.14
N LYS A 55 18.23 9.60 -4.67
CA LYS A 55 19.43 9.91 -5.49
C LYS A 55 20.42 8.75 -5.62
N ASP A 56 20.32 7.81 -4.69
CA ASP A 56 21.27 6.73 -4.40
C ASP A 56 20.59 5.36 -4.37
N LEU A 57 19.40 5.24 -4.99
CA LEU A 57 18.69 3.99 -5.16
C LEU A 57 18.25 3.79 -6.60
N PRO A 58 18.62 2.67 -7.24
CA PRO A 58 18.06 2.29 -8.53
C PRO A 58 16.58 1.89 -8.38
N ALA A 59 15.80 2.10 -9.45
CA ALA A 59 14.37 1.81 -9.47
C ALA A 59 14.05 0.34 -9.14
N GLU A 60 14.88 -0.59 -9.61
CA GLU A 60 14.78 -2.04 -9.34
C GLU A 60 14.78 -2.37 -7.84
N THR A 61 15.57 -1.66 -7.03
CA THR A 61 15.63 -1.92 -5.59
C THR A 61 14.32 -1.52 -4.90
N LEU A 62 13.72 -0.40 -5.31
CA LEU A 62 12.40 -0.01 -4.81
C LEU A 62 11.32 -0.99 -5.26
N TYR A 63 11.40 -1.45 -6.51
CA TYR A 63 10.48 -2.44 -7.06
C TYR A 63 10.52 -3.74 -6.24
N ASP A 64 11.71 -4.27 -5.98
CA ASP A 64 11.91 -5.43 -5.14
C ASP A 64 11.36 -5.25 -3.71
N VAL A 65 11.64 -4.10 -3.07
CA VAL A 65 11.19 -3.80 -1.69
C VAL A 65 9.67 -3.77 -1.58
N LEU A 66 8.99 -3.28 -2.61
CA LEU A 66 7.52 -3.20 -2.65
C LEU A 66 6.87 -4.57 -2.91
N HIS A 67 7.59 -5.50 -3.53
CA HIS A 67 7.12 -6.86 -3.79
C HIS A 67 7.48 -7.87 -2.68
N ASP A 68 8.63 -7.74 -2.03
CA ASP A 68 9.13 -8.74 -1.07
C ASP A 68 8.35 -8.70 0.26
N ILE A 69 7.30 -9.51 0.35
CA ILE A 69 6.45 -9.64 1.55
C ILE A 69 7.22 -10.20 2.76
N ASN A 70 8.34 -10.91 2.55
CA ASN A 70 9.18 -11.39 3.65
C ASN A 70 9.99 -10.23 4.22
N TYR A 71 10.49 -9.36 3.36
CA TYR A 71 11.18 -8.15 3.79
C TYR A 71 10.24 -7.14 4.45
N ARG A 72 8.97 -7.07 4.00
CA ARG A 72 7.95 -6.20 4.63
C ARG A 72 7.90 -6.37 6.14
N LYS A 73 8.00 -7.61 6.63
CA LYS A 73 8.02 -7.96 8.07
C LYS A 73 9.19 -7.35 8.85
N LYS A 74 10.25 -6.91 8.17
CA LYS A 74 11.44 -6.34 8.80
C LYS A 74 11.41 -4.83 8.94
N TRP A 75 10.76 -4.12 8.01
CA TRP A 75 10.79 -2.67 7.98
C TRP A 75 9.44 -2.01 8.31
N ASP A 76 8.33 -2.73 8.14
CA ASP A 76 7.00 -2.22 8.48
C ASP A 76 6.68 -2.51 9.95
N SER A 77 6.99 -1.55 10.82
CA SER A 77 6.72 -1.64 12.26
C SER A 77 5.24 -1.81 12.63
N ASN A 78 4.33 -1.46 11.72
CA ASN A 78 2.89 -1.51 11.99
C ASN A 78 2.28 -2.82 11.51
N MET A 79 2.96 -3.58 10.65
CA MET A 79 2.44 -4.83 10.10
C MET A 79 2.33 -5.89 11.19
N ILE A 80 1.17 -6.54 11.26
CA ILE A 80 0.93 -7.70 12.13
C ILE A 80 1.14 -8.99 11.33
N GLU A 81 0.49 -9.09 10.18
CA GLU A 81 0.49 -10.28 9.34
C GLU A 81 0.40 -9.90 7.85
N THR A 82 1.14 -10.59 7.00
CA THR A 82 1.08 -10.44 5.54
C THR A 82 1.42 -11.76 4.84
N TYR A 83 0.66 -12.10 3.81
CA TYR A 83 0.89 -13.26 2.94
C TYR A 83 0.12 -13.13 1.62
N ASP A 84 0.66 -13.73 0.56
CA ASP A 84 -0.05 -13.85 -0.71
C ASP A 84 -1.00 -15.06 -0.65
N ILE A 85 -2.26 -14.86 -1.04
CA ILE A 85 -3.32 -15.87 -1.00
C ILE A 85 -3.26 -16.76 -2.25
N GLY A 86 -3.04 -16.16 -3.42
CA GLY A 86 -3.01 -16.88 -4.69
C GLY A 86 -2.78 -15.98 -5.88
N ARG A 87 -2.44 -16.57 -7.03
CA ARG A 87 -2.15 -15.87 -8.28
C ARG A 87 -3.36 -15.84 -9.22
N LEU A 88 -3.55 -14.74 -9.91
CA LEU A 88 -4.57 -14.58 -10.96
C LEU A 88 -3.94 -14.70 -12.34
N THR A 89 -2.80 -14.05 -12.56
CA THR A 89 -2.00 -14.12 -13.79
C THR A 89 -0.50 -14.19 -13.42
N VAL A 90 0.39 -14.06 -14.41
CA VAL A 90 1.84 -13.95 -14.16
C VAL A 90 2.24 -12.66 -13.44
N ASN A 91 1.38 -11.64 -13.51
CA ASN A 91 1.65 -10.30 -12.99
C ASN A 91 0.50 -9.74 -12.12
N ALA A 92 -0.38 -10.61 -11.63
CA ALA A 92 -1.45 -10.24 -10.72
C ALA A 92 -1.71 -11.34 -9.68
N ASP A 93 -1.89 -10.93 -8.43
CA ASP A 93 -2.14 -11.78 -7.28
C ASP A 93 -3.18 -11.19 -6.32
N VAL A 94 -3.61 -12.00 -5.36
CA VAL A 94 -4.41 -11.58 -4.21
C VAL A 94 -3.60 -11.81 -2.95
N GLY A 95 -3.53 -10.81 -2.09
CA GLY A 95 -2.80 -10.88 -0.82
C GLY A 95 -3.63 -10.41 0.36
N TYR A 96 -3.21 -10.84 1.55
CA TYR A 96 -3.69 -10.39 2.84
C TYR A 96 -2.65 -9.50 3.52
N TYR A 97 -3.09 -8.43 4.14
CA TYR A 97 -2.25 -7.57 4.97
C TYR A 97 -3.04 -7.06 6.17
N SER A 98 -2.45 -7.07 7.36
CA SER A 98 -3.02 -6.46 8.56
C SER A 98 -2.02 -5.58 9.28
N TRP A 99 -2.53 -4.54 9.94
CA TRP A 99 -1.70 -3.61 10.71
C TRP A 99 -2.31 -3.20 12.03
N ARG A 100 -1.41 -2.81 12.94
CA ARG A 100 -1.71 -2.33 14.27
C ARG A 100 -2.20 -0.90 14.22
N CYS A 101 -3.32 -0.65 14.89
CA CYS A 101 -3.77 0.71 15.18
C CYS A 101 -3.47 1.09 16.64
N PRO A 102 -3.29 2.38 16.95
CA PRO A 102 -3.15 2.83 18.33
C PRO A 102 -4.41 2.47 19.14
N SER A 103 -4.21 1.98 20.37
CA SER A 103 -5.30 1.83 21.34
C SER A 103 -6.02 3.17 21.51
N PRO A 104 -7.36 3.23 21.55
CA PRO A 104 -8.28 2.09 21.70
C PRO A 104 -8.82 1.52 20.38
N LEU A 105 -8.33 1.94 19.21
CA LEU A 105 -8.83 1.48 17.90
C LEU A 105 -8.49 0.00 17.65
N LYS A 106 -9.41 -0.76 17.06
CA LYS A 106 -9.12 -2.14 16.63
C LYS A 106 -8.07 -2.15 15.52
N ASN A 107 -7.36 -3.26 15.37
CA ASN A 107 -6.45 -3.42 14.23
C ASN A 107 -7.22 -3.46 12.92
N ARG A 108 -6.56 -3.16 11.80
CA ARG A 108 -7.19 -3.21 10.48
C ARG A 108 -6.57 -4.28 9.61
N ASP A 109 -7.37 -4.83 8.70
CA ASP A 109 -6.91 -5.75 7.67
C ASP A 109 -7.44 -5.40 6.27
N PHE A 110 -6.76 -5.90 5.25
CA PHE A 110 -7.16 -5.86 3.85
C PHE A 110 -7.06 -7.25 3.24
N VAL A 111 -7.94 -7.50 2.28
CA VAL A 111 -7.68 -8.41 1.18
C VAL A 111 -7.61 -7.56 -0.08
N THR A 112 -6.49 -7.62 -0.78
CA THR A 112 -6.22 -6.78 -1.96
C THR A 112 -5.83 -7.62 -3.15
N MET A 113 -6.39 -7.29 -4.31
CA MET A 113 -5.80 -7.71 -5.57
C MET A 113 -4.72 -6.70 -5.95
N ARG A 114 -3.56 -7.19 -6.37
CA ARG A 114 -2.44 -6.39 -6.84
C ARG A 114 -2.07 -6.84 -8.25
N SER A 115 -1.76 -5.88 -9.12
CA SER A 115 -1.23 -6.11 -10.47
C SER A 115 -0.03 -5.21 -10.70
N TRP A 116 0.95 -5.67 -11.49
CA TRP A 116 2.17 -4.92 -11.77
C TRP A 116 2.55 -4.97 -13.25
N LEU A 117 3.24 -3.93 -13.70
CA LEU A 117 3.66 -3.77 -15.09
C LEU A 117 5.03 -3.06 -15.14
N PRO A 118 6.10 -3.75 -15.58
CA PRO A 118 7.35 -3.12 -15.98
C PRO A 118 7.15 -2.32 -17.28
N LEU A 119 7.67 -1.10 -17.34
CA LEU A 119 7.58 -0.17 -18.47
C LEU A 119 8.98 0.33 -18.85
N GLY A 120 9.75 -0.52 -19.55
CA GLY A 120 11.16 -0.24 -19.83
C GLY A 120 11.96 -0.17 -18.52
N ASN A 121 12.42 1.03 -18.15
CA ASN A 121 13.15 1.28 -16.90
C ASN A 121 12.26 1.75 -15.73
N ASP A 122 10.96 1.94 -15.99
CA ASP A 122 9.98 2.35 -14.99
C ASP A 122 9.13 1.15 -14.54
N TYR A 123 8.48 1.24 -13.38
CA TYR A 123 7.61 0.19 -12.85
C TYR A 123 6.29 0.76 -12.35
N LEU A 124 5.20 0.03 -12.59
CA LEU A 124 3.89 0.30 -12.03
C LEU A 124 3.41 -0.87 -11.17
N ILE A 125 2.81 -0.55 -10.03
CA ILE A 125 2.12 -1.51 -9.16
C ILE A 125 0.81 -0.87 -8.74
N ILE A 126 -0.32 -1.52 -8.99
CA ILE A 126 -1.65 -1.05 -8.59
C ILE A 126 -2.30 -2.12 -7.73
N ASN A 127 -2.99 -1.71 -6.67
CA ASN A 127 -3.80 -2.58 -5.84
C ASN A 127 -5.09 -1.90 -5.39
N PHE A 128 -6.10 -2.71 -5.17
CA PHE A 128 -7.38 -2.31 -4.59
C PHE A 128 -8.01 -3.49 -3.85
N SER A 129 -8.93 -3.19 -2.93
CA SER A 129 -9.53 -4.23 -2.09
C SER A 129 -10.53 -5.10 -2.85
N VAL A 130 -10.50 -6.39 -2.55
CA VAL A 130 -11.42 -7.40 -3.09
C VAL A 130 -11.99 -8.25 -1.95
N LYS A 131 -13.17 -8.81 -2.16
CA LYS A 131 -13.76 -9.85 -1.30
C LYS A 131 -13.29 -11.21 -1.82
N HIS A 132 -12.63 -11.96 -0.95
CA HIS A 132 -12.27 -13.35 -1.21
C HIS A 132 -13.12 -14.25 -0.31
N PRO A 133 -13.88 -15.24 -0.83
CA PRO A 133 -14.83 -16.04 -0.04
C PRO A 133 -14.22 -16.73 1.18
N LYS A 134 -12.98 -17.21 1.06
CA LYS A 134 -12.21 -17.86 2.14
C LYS A 134 -11.53 -16.90 3.13
N HIS A 135 -11.62 -15.58 2.91
CA HIS A 135 -11.02 -14.55 3.78
C HIS A 135 -12.06 -13.48 4.19
N PRO A 136 -13.16 -13.87 4.86
CA PRO A 136 -14.17 -12.93 5.36
C PRO A 136 -13.58 -11.97 6.42
N PRO A 137 -14.29 -10.89 6.80
CA PRO A 137 -13.91 -10.05 7.93
C PRO A 137 -13.71 -10.86 9.21
N ARG A 138 -12.67 -10.52 9.98
CA ARG A 138 -12.33 -11.17 11.27
C ARG A 138 -12.87 -10.31 12.41
N LYS A 139 -13.41 -10.92 13.46
CA LYS A 139 -14.03 -10.20 14.61
C LYS A 139 -13.11 -9.17 15.30
N ASP A 140 -11.82 -9.47 15.37
CA ASP A 140 -10.82 -8.65 16.05
C ASP A 140 -10.20 -7.56 15.16
N TYR A 141 -10.63 -7.49 13.90
CA TYR A 141 -10.13 -6.53 12.91
C TYR A 141 -11.27 -5.74 12.28
N VAL A 142 -10.99 -4.49 11.95
CA VAL A 142 -11.82 -3.72 11.02
C VAL A 142 -11.32 -3.97 9.60
N ARG A 143 -12.18 -4.51 8.73
CA ARG A 143 -11.88 -4.66 7.30
C ARG A 143 -11.84 -3.28 6.66
N ALA A 144 -10.65 -2.78 6.43
CA ALA A 144 -10.45 -1.53 5.70
C ALA A 144 -10.61 -1.76 4.20
N VAL A 145 -10.77 -0.67 3.44
CA VAL A 145 -10.96 -0.70 2.00
C VAL A 145 -9.94 0.20 1.31
N SER A 146 -9.02 -0.41 0.54
CA SER A 146 -8.18 0.28 -0.43
C SER A 146 -9.01 0.52 -1.68
N LEU A 147 -9.49 1.75 -1.90
CA LEU A 147 -10.24 2.11 -3.10
C LEU A 147 -9.31 2.10 -4.32
N GLN A 148 -8.13 2.70 -4.15
CA GLN A 148 -7.05 2.66 -5.13
C GLN A 148 -5.74 2.99 -4.42
N THR A 149 -4.75 2.12 -4.55
CA THR A 149 -3.41 2.33 -4.01
C THR A 149 -2.41 1.87 -5.05
N GLY A 150 -1.33 2.59 -5.28
CA GLY A 150 -0.33 2.15 -6.22
C GLY A 150 0.95 2.96 -6.21
N TYR A 151 1.93 2.45 -6.94
CA TYR A 151 3.27 3.00 -7.02
C TYR A 151 3.66 3.17 -8.48
N LEU A 152 4.25 4.32 -8.79
CA LEU A 152 5.02 4.54 -10.01
C LEU A 152 6.46 4.76 -9.60
N ILE A 153 7.37 3.93 -10.11
CA ILE A 153 8.80 4.03 -9.87
C ILE A 153 9.43 4.45 -11.18
N GLN A 154 9.99 5.65 -11.23
CA GLN A 154 10.68 6.16 -12.42
C GLN A 154 12.18 6.06 -12.24
N SER A 155 12.88 5.54 -13.24
CA SER A 155 14.34 5.56 -13.24
C SER A 155 14.86 6.97 -13.55
N ASN A 156 15.82 7.44 -12.75
CA ASN A 156 16.55 8.69 -13.01
C ASN A 156 17.99 8.39 -13.51
N GLY A 157 18.20 7.23 -14.14
CA GLY A 157 19.50 6.72 -14.53
C GLY A 157 19.94 5.50 -13.70
N ALA A 158 21.22 5.16 -13.74
CA ALA A 158 21.73 3.92 -13.17
C ALA A 158 21.64 3.84 -11.63
N THR A 159 21.70 4.98 -10.92
CA THR A 159 21.83 5.01 -9.45
C THR A 159 20.67 5.73 -8.76
N GLY A 160 19.76 6.33 -9.51
CA GLY A 160 18.70 7.18 -8.95
C GLY A 160 17.33 6.78 -9.44
N SER A 161 16.32 7.14 -8.66
CA SER A 161 14.92 6.88 -8.99
C SER A 161 13.99 7.88 -8.32
N THR A 162 12.76 7.97 -8.82
CA THR A 162 11.68 8.73 -8.20
C THR A 162 10.54 7.78 -7.89
N LEU A 163 10.15 7.69 -6.63
CA LEU A 163 8.97 6.94 -6.21
C LEU A 163 7.80 7.88 -6.05
N TYR A 164 6.74 7.61 -6.80
CA TYR A 164 5.41 8.15 -6.59
C TYR A 164 4.54 7.11 -5.91
N TYR A 165 3.73 7.55 -4.95
CA TYR A 165 2.77 6.72 -4.22
C TYR A 165 1.42 7.43 -4.22
N LEU A 166 0.41 6.82 -4.85
CA LEU A 166 -0.98 7.27 -4.83
C LEU A 166 -1.80 6.35 -3.93
N THR A 167 -2.62 6.90 -3.04
CA THR A 167 -3.44 6.09 -2.13
C THR A 167 -4.76 6.77 -1.80
N GLN A 168 -5.83 5.97 -1.79
CA GLN A 168 -7.14 6.33 -1.28
C GLN A 168 -7.67 5.13 -0.50
N VAL A 169 -7.64 5.25 0.82
CA VAL A 169 -7.95 4.15 1.74
C VAL A 169 -9.00 4.63 2.72
N ASP A 170 -10.06 3.83 2.85
CA ASP A 170 -11.01 3.95 3.95
C ASP A 170 -10.64 2.98 5.07
N PRO A 171 -10.10 3.44 6.22
CA PRO A 171 -9.80 2.57 7.36
C PRO A 171 -11.05 2.04 8.05
N ARG A 172 -12.25 2.53 7.66
CA ARG A 172 -13.56 2.21 8.23
C ARG A 172 -13.56 2.40 9.76
N GLY A 173 -14.53 1.81 10.44
CA GLY A 173 -14.72 1.99 11.88
C GLY A 173 -15.40 3.31 12.23
N SER A 174 -15.22 3.77 13.47
CA SER A 174 -15.96 4.94 14.01
C SER A 174 -15.32 6.29 13.72
N LEU A 175 -14.09 6.32 13.18
CA LEU A 175 -13.37 7.58 12.99
C LEU A 175 -14.07 8.46 11.94
N PRO A 176 -14.39 9.73 12.27
CA PRO A 176 -14.90 10.68 11.29
C PRO A 176 -13.91 10.86 10.12
N LYS A 177 -14.41 11.02 8.90
CA LYS A 177 -13.55 11.09 7.70
C LYS A 177 -12.57 12.25 7.74
N TRP A 178 -12.95 13.39 8.33
CA TRP A 178 -12.03 14.51 8.50
C TRP A 178 -10.82 14.16 9.39
N VAL A 179 -11.00 13.31 10.42
CA VAL A 179 -9.91 12.79 11.27
C VAL A 179 -9.02 11.88 10.46
N VAL A 180 -9.62 10.93 9.73
CA VAL A 180 -8.89 10.00 8.84
C VAL A 180 -8.02 10.79 7.85
N ASN A 181 -8.59 11.79 7.19
CA ASN A 181 -7.89 12.62 6.22
C ASN A 181 -6.72 13.38 6.87
N ARG A 182 -6.93 13.97 8.06
CA ARG A 182 -5.87 14.69 8.80
C ARG A 182 -4.72 13.77 9.21
N VAL A 183 -5.02 12.59 9.76
CA VAL A 183 -4.01 11.61 10.17
C VAL A 183 -3.23 11.11 8.96
N SER A 184 -3.93 10.80 7.86
CA SER A 184 -3.33 10.28 6.63
C SER A 184 -2.29 11.26 6.05
N GLN A 185 -2.58 12.57 6.09
CA GLN A 185 -1.63 13.62 5.68
C GLN A 185 -0.38 13.67 6.57
N PHE A 186 -0.51 13.40 7.87
CA PHE A 186 0.62 13.40 8.80
C PHE A 186 1.51 12.15 8.68
N VAL A 187 0.90 10.98 8.42
CA VAL A 187 1.65 9.72 8.29
C VAL A 187 2.30 9.57 6.91
N ALA A 188 1.74 10.18 5.87
CA ALA A 188 2.21 10.05 4.48
C ALA A 188 3.71 10.37 4.30
N PRO A 189 4.26 11.50 4.80
CA PRO A 189 5.70 11.76 4.68
C PRO A 189 6.57 10.72 5.41
N LYS A 190 6.11 10.23 6.56
CA LYS A 190 6.83 9.20 7.34
C LYS A 190 6.85 7.87 6.60
N ALA A 191 5.74 7.50 5.95
CA ALA A 191 5.65 6.28 5.14
C ALA A 191 6.66 6.30 3.98
N MET A 192 6.75 7.39 3.22
CA MET A 192 7.73 7.53 2.12
C MET A 192 9.17 7.39 2.62
N LYS A 193 9.51 8.03 3.75
CA LYS A 193 10.85 7.92 4.35
C LYS A 193 11.15 6.51 4.86
N LYS A 194 10.16 5.79 5.41
CA LYS A 194 10.31 4.40 5.82
C LYS A 194 10.61 3.48 4.63
N ILE A 195 9.87 3.63 3.52
CA ILE A 195 10.13 2.86 2.29
C ILE A 195 11.55 3.14 1.78
N TYR A 196 11.95 4.41 1.72
CA TYR A 196 13.30 4.80 1.28
C TYR A 196 14.40 4.19 2.18
N LYS A 197 14.27 4.33 3.50
CA LYS A 197 15.21 3.72 4.45
C LYS A 197 15.27 2.19 4.34
N ALA A 198 14.11 1.55 4.11
CA ALA A 198 14.04 0.12 3.91
C ALA A 198 14.77 -0.31 2.64
N ALA A 199 14.62 0.46 1.56
CA ALA A 199 15.27 0.20 0.28
C ALA A 199 16.79 0.34 0.34
N LEU A 200 17.33 1.32 1.08
CA LEU A 200 18.77 1.43 1.32
C LEU A 200 19.37 0.18 1.98
N LYS A 201 18.61 -0.50 2.84
CA LYS A 201 19.05 -1.69 3.57
C LYS A 201 18.75 -3.01 2.84
N TYR A 202 17.94 -2.97 1.77
CA TYR A 202 17.42 -4.17 1.13
C TYR A 202 18.48 -5.03 0.45
N PRO A 203 19.46 -4.50 -0.32
CA PRO A 203 20.44 -5.34 -0.99
C PRO A 203 21.23 -6.23 -0.03
N GLU A 204 21.65 -5.67 1.11
CA GLU A 204 22.37 -6.43 2.14
C GLU A 204 21.49 -7.50 2.78
N TRP A 205 20.24 -7.14 3.09
CA TRP A 205 19.28 -8.09 3.64
C TRP A 205 19.01 -9.24 2.65
N LYS A 206 18.68 -8.92 1.40
CA LYS A 206 18.28 -9.90 0.38
C LYS A 206 19.40 -10.89 0.06
N ARG A 207 20.65 -10.46 0.07
CA ARG A 207 21.83 -11.33 -0.07
C ARG A 207 21.85 -12.47 0.96
N LYS A 208 21.31 -12.24 2.16
CA LYS A 208 21.25 -13.22 3.26
C LYS A 208 19.93 -14.04 3.28
N HIS A 209 18.97 -13.73 2.41
CA HIS A 209 17.61 -14.29 2.46
C HIS A 209 17.12 -14.71 1.07
N ASN A 210 17.69 -15.80 0.54
CA ASN A 210 17.35 -16.35 -0.77
C ASN A 210 17.44 -15.30 -1.90
N PRO A 211 18.65 -14.81 -2.23
CA PRO A 211 18.82 -13.68 -3.15
C PRO A 211 18.25 -13.91 -4.55
N ALA A 212 18.23 -15.16 -5.01
CA ALA A 212 17.68 -15.54 -6.31
C ALA A 212 16.14 -15.64 -6.34
N LEU A 213 15.48 -15.71 -5.17
CA LEU A 213 14.03 -15.84 -5.07
C LEU A 213 13.37 -14.47 -5.22
N LYS A 214 12.90 -14.19 -6.43
CA LYS A 214 12.18 -12.97 -6.83
C LYS A 214 11.03 -13.34 -7.79
N PRO A 215 9.95 -13.99 -7.30
CA PRO A 215 8.85 -14.48 -8.14
C PRO A 215 8.10 -13.37 -8.89
N TRP A 216 8.24 -12.11 -8.48
CA TRP A 216 7.72 -10.94 -9.20
C TRP A 216 8.52 -10.56 -10.44
N ILE A 217 9.79 -10.99 -10.55
CA ILE A 217 10.64 -10.86 -11.75
C ILE A 217 10.64 -12.16 -12.55
N PHE A 218 10.63 -13.30 -11.86
CA PHE A 218 10.75 -14.65 -12.41
C PHE A 218 9.48 -15.46 -12.08
N PRO A 219 8.39 -15.31 -12.85
CA PRO A 219 7.08 -15.91 -12.52
C PRO A 219 7.11 -17.43 -12.38
N GLU A 220 8.07 -18.11 -13.00
CA GLU A 220 8.30 -19.56 -12.84
C GLU A 220 8.65 -19.99 -11.41
N GLN A 221 9.13 -19.05 -10.58
CA GLN A 221 9.39 -19.28 -9.16
C GLN A 221 8.11 -19.20 -8.31
N ASN A 222 7.00 -18.75 -8.89
CA ASN A 222 5.75 -18.53 -8.17
C ASN A 222 5.00 -19.86 -7.96
N VAL A 223 4.93 -20.29 -6.69
CA VAL A 223 4.25 -21.53 -6.26
C VAL A 223 2.83 -21.29 -5.74
N LEU A 224 2.30 -20.08 -5.86
CA LEU A 224 0.98 -19.74 -5.36
C LEU A 224 -0.12 -20.50 -6.13
N PRO A 225 -1.19 -20.93 -5.43
CA PRO A 225 -2.32 -21.57 -6.09
C PRO A 225 -3.03 -20.57 -7.03
N PRO A 226 -3.54 -21.02 -8.18
CA PRO A 226 -4.34 -20.17 -9.05
C PRO A 226 -5.67 -19.82 -8.38
N ILE A 227 -6.14 -18.59 -8.58
CA ILE A 227 -7.46 -18.11 -8.18
C ILE A 227 -8.26 -17.81 -9.44
N ASN A 228 -9.53 -18.22 -9.47
CA ASN A 228 -10.44 -17.80 -10.52
C ASN A 228 -10.95 -16.37 -10.22
N PRO A 229 -10.71 -15.37 -11.08
CA PRO A 229 -11.17 -13.99 -10.85
C PRO A 229 -12.68 -13.87 -10.63
N ALA A 230 -13.48 -14.79 -11.18
CA ALA A 230 -14.93 -14.83 -10.99
C ALA A 230 -15.37 -15.13 -9.54
N GLU A 231 -14.49 -15.72 -8.73
CA GLU A 231 -14.74 -15.95 -7.30
C GLU A 231 -14.57 -14.68 -6.46
N LEU A 232 -13.95 -13.64 -7.04
CA LEU A 232 -13.68 -12.39 -6.36
C LEU A 232 -14.74 -11.35 -6.71
N THR A 233 -15.10 -10.54 -5.72
CA THR A 233 -15.95 -9.37 -5.95
C THR A 233 -15.28 -8.10 -5.45
N LEU A 234 -15.55 -6.98 -6.11
CA LEU A 234 -14.97 -5.71 -5.70
C LEU A 234 -15.41 -5.34 -4.27
N GLN A 235 -14.46 -4.99 -3.42
CA GLN A 235 -14.76 -4.52 -2.07
C GLN A 235 -14.99 -3.01 -2.11
N ARG A 236 -16.25 -2.58 -2.02
CA ARG A 236 -16.61 -1.16 -1.92
C ARG A 236 -16.82 -0.75 -0.47
N GLY A 237 -16.58 0.53 -0.17
CA GLY A 237 -16.68 1.09 1.19
C GLY A 237 -18.08 1.06 1.78
N ASP A 238 -19.12 1.13 0.96
CA ASP A 238 -20.55 1.06 1.34
C ASP A 238 -21.05 -0.37 1.67
N SER A 239 -20.31 -1.40 1.26
CA SER A 239 -20.76 -2.80 1.27
C SER A 239 -20.25 -3.64 2.46
N LEU A 240 -19.77 -3.00 3.53
CA LEU A 240 -19.28 -3.65 4.76
C LEU A 240 -20.02 -3.15 5.99
N GLU A 241 -20.32 -4.06 6.90
CA GLU A 241 -20.85 -3.76 8.23
C GLU A 241 -19.99 -2.69 8.92
N ASN A 242 -20.64 -1.67 9.49
CA ASN A 242 -19.97 -0.67 10.30
C ASN A 242 -19.65 -1.31 11.66
N ILE A 243 -18.38 -1.55 11.94
CA ILE A 243 -17.95 -1.92 13.28
C ILE A 243 -17.93 -0.65 14.11
N ASP A 244 -18.82 -0.57 15.09
CA ASP A 244 -18.87 0.53 16.03
C ASP A 244 -17.70 0.42 17.04
N GLU A 245 -16.84 1.44 17.00
CA GLU A 245 -15.70 1.60 17.90
C GLU A 245 -15.89 2.82 18.83
N SER A 246 -17.08 3.43 18.86
CA SER A 246 -17.34 4.66 19.63
C SER A 246 -17.31 4.47 21.15
N GLY A 247 -17.46 3.24 21.64
CA GLY A 247 -17.47 2.88 23.06
C GLY A 247 -16.12 2.42 23.64
N LEU A 248 -15.02 2.47 22.89
CA LEU A 248 -13.73 1.98 23.38
C LEU A 248 -13.08 3.04 24.30
N SER A 249 -12.96 2.74 25.60
CA SER A 249 -12.37 3.63 26.60
C SER A 249 -10.85 3.70 26.51
N GLU A 250 -10.29 4.88 26.71
CA GLU A 250 -8.84 5.10 26.84
C GLU A 250 -8.29 4.44 28.10
N GLU A 251 -7.93 3.16 28.04
CA GLU A 251 -7.06 2.57 29.06
C GLU A 251 -5.62 3.03 28.80
N LYS A 252 -5.15 3.91 29.68
CA LYS A 252 -3.80 4.50 29.68
C LYS A 252 -2.74 3.41 29.53
N THR A 253 -2.08 3.40 28.38
CA THR A 253 -0.87 2.60 28.16
C THR A 253 0.32 3.55 28.03
N HIS A 254 1.27 3.40 28.96
CA HIS A 254 2.53 4.13 29.02
C HIS A 254 3.24 4.08 27.66
N HIS A 255 3.46 5.26 27.06
CA HIS A 255 4.43 5.42 25.99
C HIS A 255 5.83 5.24 26.58
N SER A 256 6.51 4.17 26.21
CA SER A 256 7.97 4.20 26.12
C SER A 256 8.30 4.86 24.79
N ASP A 257 8.47 6.18 24.81
CA ASP A 257 9.35 6.84 23.86
C ASP A 257 10.75 6.29 24.13
N ASP A 258 11.23 5.39 23.29
CA ASP A 258 12.66 5.17 23.14
C ASP A 258 13.11 5.80 21.82
N GLU A 259 14.10 6.65 22.02
CA GLU A 259 14.76 7.55 21.11
C GLU A 259 15.43 6.81 19.94
N ASP A 260 15.63 7.53 18.84
CA ASP A 260 16.90 7.39 18.13
C ASP A 260 17.24 8.75 17.51
N SER A 261 18.27 9.34 18.12
CA SER A 261 19.10 10.42 17.60
C SER A 261 19.89 9.96 16.37
#